data_AF-A0A7S1YPR3-F1
#
_entry.id   AF-A0A7S1YPR3-F1
#
_cell.length_a   1.000
_cell.length_b   1.000
_cell.length_c   1.000
_cell.angle_alpha   90.00
_cell.angle_beta   90.00
_cell.angle_gamma   90.00
#
_symmetry.space_group_name_H-M   'P 1'
#
loop_
_entity.id
_entity.type
_entity.pdbx_description
1 polymer ?
#
loop_
_entity_poly.entity_id
_entity_poly.type
_entity_poly.pdbx_seq_one_letter_code
_entity_poly.pdbx_strand_id
1 'polypeptide(L)'
;KIYDAGHGIFLANFGHLSKAVTKYDWRLETKTDLFSHFKMNHEAQKVDAFQEQAGTGVLGRLLDVMQEENMTVGPISINTVTVMLDGKPESGRLVDILPSKGGKEFDFENKNGLNFADELVTAIEELNAGTKVNSGIFANHFSQSFIDTWNKTDDLKDVLRSNIDTAISGNRGNDFKQVLRMIKSASERGV
;
A
#
# COMPACT_ATOMS: atom_id res chain seq x y z
N LYS A 1 -14.45 -29.48 32.30
CA LYS A 1 -14.38 -28.70 31.04
C LYS A 1 -14.37 -29.70 29.88
N ILE A 2 -14.78 -29.32 28.66
CA ILE A 2 -14.88 -30.24 27.50
C ILE A 2 -13.54 -30.96 27.19
N TYR A 3 -12.42 -30.32 27.50
CA TYR A 3 -11.07 -30.89 27.42
C TYR A 3 -10.84 -32.06 28.39
N ASP A 4 -11.29 -31.95 29.65
CA ASP A 4 -11.04 -32.95 30.70
C ASP A 4 -11.84 -34.24 30.50
N ALA A 5 -12.92 -34.17 29.72
CA ALA A 5 -13.82 -35.28 29.44
C ALA A 5 -13.40 -36.11 28.21
N GLY A 6 -12.30 -35.75 27.52
CA GLY A 6 -11.84 -36.45 26.31
C GLY A 6 -12.73 -36.23 25.06
N HIS A 7 -13.74 -35.36 25.16
CA HIS A 7 -14.64 -35.01 24.06
C HIS A 7 -14.21 -33.74 23.30
N GLY A 8 -13.11 -33.09 23.73
CA GLY A 8 -12.58 -31.89 23.09
C GLY A 8 -11.51 -32.22 22.07
N ILE A 9 -11.86 -32.25 20.78
CA ILE A 9 -10.87 -32.21 19.71
C ILE A 9 -10.58 -30.74 19.42
N PHE A 10 -9.36 -30.28 19.75
CA PHE A 10 -8.92 -28.94 19.41
C PHE A 10 -8.27 -28.96 18.03
N LEU A 11 -8.98 -28.45 17.04
CA LEU A 11 -8.46 -28.30 15.68
C LEU A 11 -7.90 -26.88 15.54
N ALA A 12 -6.59 -26.75 15.68
CA ALA A 12 -5.86 -25.52 15.37
C ALA A 12 -5.16 -25.68 14.02
N ASN A 13 -5.11 -24.60 13.23
CA ASN A 13 -4.51 -24.51 11.89
C ASN A 13 -5.33 -25.13 10.75
N PHE A 14 -6.59 -24.70 10.58
CA PHE A 14 -7.31 -24.95 9.33
C PHE A 14 -6.83 -23.99 8.23
N GLY A 15 -6.30 -24.56 7.15
CA GLY A 15 -6.02 -23.84 5.90
C GLY A 15 -7.23 -23.77 4.97
N HIS A 16 -7.22 -22.81 4.06
CA HIS A 16 -8.19 -22.75 2.96
C HIS A 16 -7.66 -23.51 1.75
N LEU A 17 -8.44 -24.48 1.26
CA LEU A 17 -8.18 -25.21 0.01
C LEU A 17 -9.16 -24.72 -1.05
N SER A 18 -8.64 -24.20 -2.16
CA SER A 18 -9.44 -23.73 -3.30
C SER A 18 -10.00 -24.88 -4.16
N LYS A 19 -9.49 -26.10 -3.97
CA LYS A 19 -9.87 -27.31 -4.72
C LYS A 19 -9.70 -28.54 -3.82
N ALA A 20 -10.48 -29.60 -4.08
CA ALA A 20 -10.29 -30.89 -3.42
C ALA A 20 -8.93 -31.50 -3.82
N VAL A 21 -8.07 -31.71 -2.82
CA VAL A 21 -6.68 -32.18 -2.99
C VAL A 21 -6.33 -33.20 -1.92
N THR A 22 -5.29 -33.99 -2.19
CA THR A 22 -4.71 -34.97 -1.27
C THR A 22 -3.43 -34.43 -0.62
N LYS A 23 -2.93 -35.13 0.41
CA LYS A 23 -1.67 -34.76 1.09
C LYS A 23 -0.44 -34.79 0.18
N TYR A 24 -0.53 -35.41 -0.99
CA TYR A 24 0.59 -35.59 -1.92
C TYR A 24 0.59 -34.57 -3.06
N ASP A 25 -0.56 -33.98 -3.39
CA ASP A 25 -0.73 -33.10 -4.56
C ASP A 25 -1.08 -31.64 -4.18
N TRP A 26 -1.45 -31.37 -2.92
CA TRP A 26 -1.90 -30.03 -2.50
C TRP A 26 -0.88 -28.91 -2.82
N ARG A 27 0.43 -29.17 -2.70
CA ARG A 27 1.46 -28.15 -3.02
C ARG A 27 1.50 -27.75 -4.49
N LEU A 28 1.08 -28.65 -5.38
CA LEU A 28 1.06 -28.44 -6.82
C LEU A 28 -0.29 -27.88 -7.26
N GLU A 29 -1.36 -28.35 -6.64
CA GLU A 29 -2.74 -28.05 -7.03
C GLU A 29 -3.34 -26.81 -6.34
N THR A 30 -2.82 -26.42 -5.16
CA THR A 30 -3.28 -25.22 -4.45
C THR A 30 -2.21 -24.16 -4.32
N LYS A 31 -2.56 -22.91 -4.66
CA LYS A 31 -1.69 -21.73 -4.48
C LYS A 31 -1.64 -21.29 -3.01
N THR A 32 -2.70 -21.51 -2.25
CA THR A 32 -2.74 -21.32 -0.81
C THR A 32 -1.93 -22.40 -0.11
N ASP A 33 -1.13 -21.98 0.87
CA ASP A 33 -0.36 -22.91 1.69
C ASP A 33 -1.20 -23.27 2.92
N LEU A 34 -1.31 -24.57 3.21
CA LEU A 34 -2.25 -25.12 4.19
C LEU A 34 -2.07 -24.56 5.61
N PHE A 35 -0.92 -23.96 5.93
CA PHE A 35 -0.58 -23.49 7.28
C PHE A 35 0.16 -22.16 7.32
N SER A 36 0.26 -21.43 6.20
CA SER A 36 0.96 -20.14 6.19
C SER A 36 -0.03 -19.01 6.46
N HIS A 37 0.00 -18.46 7.69
CA HIS A 37 -0.80 -17.28 8.04
C HIS A 37 -0.55 -16.10 7.08
N PHE A 38 0.69 -15.93 6.61
CA PHE A 38 1.03 -14.89 5.66
C PHE A 38 0.34 -15.10 4.31
N LYS A 39 0.48 -16.28 3.70
CA LYS A 39 -0.15 -16.57 2.40
C LYS A 39 -1.68 -16.62 2.51
N MET A 40 -2.22 -17.11 3.62
CA MET A 40 -3.67 -17.09 3.83
C MET A 40 -4.22 -15.67 3.93
N ASN A 41 -3.54 -14.77 4.65
CA ASN A 41 -3.92 -13.35 4.69
C ASN A 41 -3.81 -12.70 3.31
N HIS A 42 -2.74 -13.00 2.56
CA HIS A 42 -2.53 -12.49 1.20
C HIS A 42 -3.62 -12.95 0.22
N GLU A 43 -3.97 -14.23 0.24
CA GLU A 43 -5.02 -14.79 -0.63
C GLU A 43 -6.41 -14.33 -0.18
N ALA A 44 -6.64 -14.17 1.12
CA ALA A 44 -7.87 -13.57 1.65
C ALA A 44 -8.04 -12.10 1.21
N GLN A 45 -6.97 -11.36 0.96
CA GLN A 45 -7.05 -9.98 0.46
C GLN A 45 -7.46 -9.89 -1.02
N LYS A 46 -7.24 -10.95 -1.80
CA LYS A 46 -7.65 -11.00 -3.22
C LYS A 46 -9.14 -11.27 -3.39
N VAL A 47 -9.75 -12.00 -2.45
CA VAL A 47 -11.15 -12.50 -2.45
C VAL A 47 -11.63 -12.84 -3.88
N ASP A 48 -10.79 -13.52 -4.63
CA ASP A 48 -11.13 -14.04 -5.95
C ASP A 48 -10.92 -15.55 -5.92
N ALA A 49 -11.91 -16.24 -5.35
CA ALA A 49 -11.90 -17.69 -5.25
C ALA A 49 -11.95 -18.36 -6.63
N PHE A 50 -12.39 -17.64 -7.67
CA PHE A 50 -12.62 -18.16 -9.02
C PHE A 50 -11.60 -17.67 -10.05
N GLN A 51 -10.69 -16.75 -9.68
CA GLN A 51 -9.64 -16.21 -10.53
C GLN A 51 -10.16 -15.56 -11.82
N GLU A 52 -11.28 -14.82 -11.75
CA GLU A 52 -11.76 -14.04 -12.90
C GLU A 52 -10.71 -13.02 -13.36
N GLN A 53 -9.92 -12.48 -12.44
CA GLN A 53 -8.76 -11.62 -12.76
C GLN A 53 -7.56 -11.97 -11.87
N ALA A 54 -6.51 -12.51 -12.50
CA ALA A 54 -5.31 -12.94 -11.78
C ALA A 54 -4.58 -11.76 -11.12
N GLY A 55 -4.42 -11.83 -9.79
CA GLY A 55 -3.53 -10.94 -9.04
C GLY A 55 -4.14 -9.62 -8.59
N THR A 56 -5.40 -9.35 -8.89
CA THR A 56 -6.06 -8.11 -8.45
C THR A 56 -6.77 -8.30 -7.11
N GLY A 57 -6.75 -7.27 -6.27
CA GLY A 57 -7.51 -7.20 -5.03
C GLY A 57 -8.92 -6.68 -5.25
N VAL A 58 -9.82 -6.94 -4.29
CA VAL A 58 -11.22 -6.49 -4.39
C VAL A 58 -11.32 -4.97 -4.47
N LEU A 59 -10.54 -4.25 -3.65
CA LEU A 59 -10.57 -2.79 -3.67
C LEU A 59 -9.93 -2.26 -4.95
N GLY A 60 -8.88 -2.90 -5.46
CA GLY A 60 -8.31 -2.58 -6.77
C GLY A 60 -9.33 -2.69 -7.91
N ARG A 61 -10.11 -3.77 -7.95
CA ARG A 61 -11.19 -3.94 -8.95
C ARG A 61 -12.30 -2.90 -8.79
N LEU A 62 -12.70 -2.59 -7.55
CA LEU A 62 -13.67 -1.53 -7.29
C LEU A 62 -13.17 -0.19 -7.81
N LEU A 63 -11.91 0.11 -7.54
CA LEU A 63 -11.23 1.30 -8.03
C LEU A 63 -11.19 1.34 -9.55
N ASP A 64 -10.95 0.21 -10.23
CA ASP A 64 -10.97 0.13 -11.70
C ASP A 64 -12.36 0.48 -12.25
N VAL A 65 -13.43 -0.09 -11.68
CA VAL A 65 -14.82 0.22 -12.09
C VAL A 65 -15.15 1.70 -11.87
N MET A 66 -14.75 2.28 -10.74
CA MET A 66 -14.99 3.71 -10.48
C MET A 66 -14.23 4.61 -11.46
N GLN A 67 -13.04 4.21 -11.90
CA GLN A 67 -12.29 4.94 -12.93
C GLN A 67 -12.95 4.80 -14.31
N GLU A 68 -13.49 3.62 -14.65
CA GLU A 68 -14.27 3.40 -15.88
C GLU A 68 -15.53 4.30 -15.92
N GLU A 69 -16.10 4.64 -14.76
CA GLU A 69 -17.22 5.57 -14.59
C GLU A 69 -16.79 7.06 -14.52
N ASN A 70 -15.57 7.40 -14.95
CA ASN A 70 -15.01 8.76 -14.92
C ASN A 70 -14.94 9.40 -13.51
N MET A 71 -14.86 8.60 -12.44
CA MET A 71 -14.61 9.12 -11.09
C MET A 71 -13.11 9.25 -10.84
N THR A 72 -12.69 10.33 -10.19
CA THR A 72 -11.30 10.46 -9.70
C THR A 72 -11.12 9.54 -8.50
N VAL A 73 -10.16 8.62 -8.57
CA VAL A 73 -9.97 7.60 -7.52
C VAL A 73 -8.49 7.33 -7.27
N GLY A 74 -8.07 7.46 -6.00
CA GLY A 74 -6.68 7.25 -5.56
C GLY A 74 -6.57 6.09 -4.55
N PRO A 75 -5.79 5.03 -4.83
CA PRO A 75 -5.51 3.97 -3.88
C PRO A 75 -4.49 4.47 -2.85
N ILE A 76 -4.89 4.45 -1.58
CA ILE A 76 -4.03 4.88 -0.49
C ILE A 76 -3.98 3.77 0.55
N SER A 77 -2.77 3.39 0.92
CA SER A 77 -2.50 2.41 1.97
C SER A 77 -1.76 3.04 3.14
N ILE A 78 -1.94 2.47 4.33
CA ILE A 78 -1.25 2.93 5.55
C ILE A 78 -0.15 1.95 5.92
N ASN A 79 1.06 2.46 6.13
CA ASN A 79 2.32 1.78 6.47
C ASN A 79 2.88 0.78 5.44
N THR A 80 2.04 0.03 4.72
CA THR A 80 2.47 -1.03 3.79
C THR A 80 1.59 -1.07 2.56
N VAL A 81 2.13 -1.48 1.42
CA VAL A 81 1.29 -1.87 0.27
C VAL A 81 0.51 -3.14 0.64
N THR A 82 -0.74 -3.22 0.18
CA THR A 82 -1.59 -4.40 0.32
C THR A 82 -2.07 -4.80 -1.07
N VAL A 83 -2.03 -6.10 -1.36
CA VAL A 83 -2.52 -6.64 -2.64
C VAL A 83 -4.03 -6.44 -2.83
N MET A 84 -4.74 -6.05 -1.78
CA MET A 84 -6.15 -5.68 -1.84
C MET A 84 -6.39 -4.45 -2.75
N LEU A 85 -5.40 -3.55 -2.86
CA LEU A 85 -5.50 -2.31 -3.66
C LEU A 85 -4.97 -2.48 -5.08
N ASP A 86 -4.37 -3.62 -5.42
CA ASP A 86 -3.85 -3.88 -6.76
C ASP A 86 -5.03 -4.06 -7.73
N GLY A 87 -5.15 -3.15 -8.70
CA GLY A 87 -6.13 -3.20 -9.78
C GLY A 87 -5.60 -3.93 -11.01
N LYS A 88 -6.32 -3.82 -12.14
CA LYS A 88 -5.89 -4.32 -13.44
C LYS A 88 -4.51 -3.74 -13.79
N PRO A 89 -3.55 -4.54 -14.30
CA PRO A 89 -2.24 -4.03 -14.72
C PRO A 89 -2.34 -2.88 -15.75
N GLU A 90 -3.39 -2.89 -16.57
CA GLU A 90 -3.68 -1.89 -17.60
C GLU A 90 -4.11 -0.54 -17.02
N SER A 91 -4.65 -0.48 -15.80
CA SER A 91 -5.00 0.80 -15.18
C SER A 91 -3.76 1.57 -14.71
N GLY A 92 -2.59 0.92 -14.66
CA GLY A 92 -1.29 1.54 -14.37
C GLY A 92 -1.22 2.21 -12.99
N ARG A 93 -2.17 1.89 -12.10
CA ARG A 93 -2.39 2.66 -10.88
C ARG A 93 -1.40 2.26 -9.80
N LEU A 94 -0.64 3.24 -9.32
CA LEU A 94 0.28 3.06 -8.22
C LEU A 94 -0.42 3.35 -6.88
N VAL A 95 -0.15 2.50 -5.89
CA VAL A 95 -0.68 2.66 -4.52
C VAL A 95 0.20 3.62 -3.74
N ASP A 96 -0.40 4.68 -3.20
CA ASP A 96 0.29 5.61 -2.31
C ASP A 96 0.40 5.02 -0.91
N ILE A 97 1.61 5.02 -0.35
CA ILE A 97 1.85 4.51 1.01
C ILE A 97 2.01 5.69 1.94
N LEU A 98 1.11 5.82 2.90
CA LEU A 98 1.17 6.82 3.95
C LEU A 98 1.65 6.21 5.26
N PRO A 99 2.66 6.77 5.93
CA PRO A 99 3.01 6.36 7.27
C PRO A 99 1.91 6.73 8.26
N SER A 100 1.61 5.81 9.18
CA SER A 100 0.64 6.02 10.28
C SER A 100 0.96 7.21 11.18
N LYS A 101 2.23 7.59 11.27
CA LYS A 101 2.69 8.73 12.06
C LYS A 101 2.62 10.07 11.31
N GLY A 102 2.08 10.08 10.09
CA GLY A 102 2.07 11.23 9.21
C GLY A 102 3.36 11.37 8.39
N GLY A 103 3.28 12.16 7.33
CA GLY A 103 4.41 12.43 6.44
C GLY A 103 5.57 13.04 7.23
N LYS A 104 6.72 12.37 7.19
CA LYS A 104 7.96 13.00 7.61
C LYS A 104 8.48 13.80 6.44
N GLU A 105 8.85 15.03 6.74
CA GLU A 105 9.69 15.81 5.85
C GLU A 105 11.00 15.06 5.66
N PHE A 106 11.56 15.14 4.46
CA PHE A 106 12.92 14.70 4.21
C PHE A 106 13.89 15.75 4.81
N ASP A 107 13.78 15.94 6.12
CA ASP A 107 14.67 16.80 6.89
C ASP A 107 15.89 15.96 7.23
N PHE A 108 16.95 16.11 6.44
CA PHE A 108 18.28 15.77 6.91
C PHE A 108 18.59 16.76 8.01
N GLU A 109 18.21 16.39 9.24
CA GLU A 109 18.44 17.19 10.44
C GLU A 109 19.76 17.90 10.31
N ASN A 110 19.66 19.22 10.35
CA ASN A 110 20.70 20.20 10.26
C ASN A 110 21.72 20.03 11.40
N LYS A 111 22.45 18.92 11.41
CA LYS A 111 23.44 18.64 12.45
C LYS A 111 24.65 19.57 12.33
N ASN A 112 24.83 20.25 11.18
CA ASN A 112 26.02 21.04 10.87
C ASN A 112 25.78 22.42 10.23
N GLY A 113 24.55 22.94 10.15
CA GLY A 113 24.26 24.26 9.55
C GLY A 113 24.10 24.27 8.01
N LEU A 114 24.06 23.11 7.34
CA LEU A 114 23.99 23.00 5.88
C LEU A 114 22.59 22.59 5.44
N ASN A 115 22.00 23.36 4.51
CA ASN A 115 20.68 23.07 3.95
C ASN A 115 20.78 21.99 2.87
N PHE A 116 21.21 20.79 3.29
CA PHE A 116 21.54 19.67 2.40
C PHE A 116 20.32 19.20 1.58
N ALA A 117 19.10 19.43 2.06
CA ALA A 117 17.88 19.10 1.33
C ALA A 117 17.75 19.89 0.03
N ASP A 118 17.93 21.22 0.06
CA ASP A 118 17.84 22.08 -1.11
C ASP A 118 18.97 21.80 -2.12
N GLU A 119 20.19 21.57 -1.60
CA GLU A 119 21.34 21.20 -2.43
C GLU A 119 21.14 19.83 -3.09
N LEU A 120 20.54 18.87 -2.40
CA LEU A 120 20.24 17.54 -2.94
C LEU A 120 19.15 17.59 -4.01
N VAL A 121 18.07 18.35 -3.79
CA VAL A 121 17.01 18.53 -4.78
C VAL A 121 17.59 19.19 -6.03
N THR A 122 18.35 20.27 -5.87
CA THR A 122 19.01 20.96 -6.98
C THR A 122 19.95 20.02 -7.74
N ALA A 123 20.77 19.24 -7.03
CA ALA A 123 21.67 18.28 -7.66
C ALA A 123 20.93 17.17 -8.43
N ILE A 124 19.79 16.69 -7.91
CA ILE A 124 18.97 15.67 -8.59
C ILE A 124 18.27 16.26 -9.82
N GLU A 125 17.77 17.49 -9.74
CA GLU A 125 17.19 18.22 -10.86
C GLU A 125 18.23 18.48 -11.97
N GLU A 126 19.44 18.90 -11.60
CA GLU A 126 20.55 19.09 -12.55
C GLU A 126 20.98 17.77 -13.21
N LEU A 127 21.08 16.69 -12.43
CA LEU A 127 21.38 15.36 -12.96
C LEU A 127 20.30 14.88 -13.93
N ASN A 128 19.02 15.20 -13.67
CA ASN A 128 17.90 14.93 -14.56
C ASN A 128 17.93 15.79 -15.83
N ALA A 129 18.25 17.08 -15.71
CA ALA A 129 18.36 17.99 -16.84
C ALA A 129 19.56 17.66 -17.75
N GLY A 130 20.62 17.05 -17.19
CA GLY A 130 21.81 16.61 -17.91
C GLY A 130 21.68 15.29 -18.67
N THR A 131 20.50 14.67 -18.66
CA THR A 131 20.29 13.37 -19.30
C THR A 131 20.39 13.48 -20.83
N LYS A 132 21.18 12.59 -21.43
CA LYS A 132 21.36 12.51 -22.90
C LYS A 132 20.70 11.24 -23.42
N VAL A 133 20.59 11.10 -24.74
CA VAL A 133 20.02 9.91 -25.41
C VAL A 133 20.71 8.59 -24.98
N ASN A 134 21.93 8.68 -24.46
CA ASN A 134 22.73 7.57 -23.93
C ASN A 134 22.76 7.45 -22.40
N SER A 135 21.95 8.21 -21.66
CA SER A 135 21.78 8.03 -20.22
C SER A 135 21.02 6.73 -19.93
N GLY A 136 21.36 6.06 -18.82
CA GLY A 136 20.71 4.82 -18.42
C GLY A 136 19.23 5.05 -18.08
N ILE A 137 18.34 4.30 -18.72
CA ILE A 137 16.87 4.37 -18.51
C ILE A 137 16.52 4.24 -17.02
N PHE A 138 17.25 3.39 -16.28
CA PHE A 138 17.08 3.21 -14.83
C PHE A 138 17.41 4.46 -14.03
N ALA A 139 18.50 5.15 -14.36
CA ALA A 139 18.91 6.35 -13.63
C ALA A 139 17.86 7.43 -13.79
N ASN A 140 17.42 7.70 -15.03
CA ASN A 140 16.40 8.70 -15.34
C ASN A 140 15.06 8.39 -14.67
N HIS A 141 14.62 7.12 -14.72
CA HIS A 141 13.36 6.74 -14.09
C HIS A 141 13.44 6.86 -12.56
N PHE A 142 14.55 6.44 -11.96
CA PHE A 142 14.75 6.52 -10.51
C PHE A 142 14.70 7.98 -10.03
N SER A 143 15.47 8.87 -10.66
CA SER A 143 15.54 10.28 -10.29
C SER A 143 14.23 11.01 -10.55
N GLN A 144 13.52 10.71 -11.64
CA GLN A 144 12.18 11.25 -11.87
C GLN A 144 11.19 10.76 -10.80
N SER A 145 11.17 9.45 -10.51
CA SER A 145 10.30 8.88 -9.47
C SER A 145 10.59 9.48 -8.10
N PHE A 146 11.85 9.81 -7.81
CA PHE A 146 12.24 10.49 -6.58
C PHE A 146 11.66 11.89 -6.49
N ILE A 147 11.81 12.71 -7.54
CA ILE A 147 11.22 14.07 -7.61
C ILE A 147 9.69 13.99 -7.48
N ASP A 148 9.04 13.07 -8.19
CA ASP A 148 7.59 12.90 -8.15
C ASP A 148 7.12 12.55 -6.73
N THR A 149 7.84 11.65 -6.05
CA THR A 149 7.55 11.26 -4.66
C THR A 149 7.81 12.43 -3.70
N TRP A 150 8.86 13.20 -3.93
CA TRP A 150 9.17 14.39 -3.14
C TRP A 150 8.05 15.42 -3.20
N ASN A 151 7.70 15.86 -4.41
CA ASN A 151 6.65 16.86 -4.64
C ASN A 151 5.33 16.39 -4.04
N LYS A 152 4.97 15.13 -4.26
CA LYS A 152 3.75 14.54 -3.69
C LYS A 152 3.75 14.49 -2.17
N THR A 153 4.90 14.21 -1.55
CA THR A 153 5.04 14.22 -0.09
C THR A 153 4.91 15.64 0.45
N ASP A 154 5.46 16.62 -0.26
CA ASP A 154 5.38 18.03 0.09
C ASP A 154 3.93 18.54 0.00
N ASP A 155 3.22 18.22 -1.08
CA ASP A 155 1.81 18.57 -1.26
C ASP A 155 0.92 17.96 -0.17
N LEU A 156 1.19 16.70 0.20
CA LEU A 156 0.40 16.02 1.22
C LEU A 156 0.75 16.49 2.64
N LYS A 157 1.91 17.10 2.90
CA LYS A 157 2.38 17.38 4.27
C LYS A 157 1.37 18.18 5.09
N ASP A 158 0.75 19.18 4.48
CA ASP A 158 -0.16 20.11 5.17
C ASP A 158 -1.47 19.40 5.50
N VAL A 159 -1.95 18.57 4.57
CA VAL A 159 -3.08 17.66 4.77
C VAL A 159 -2.80 16.68 5.92
N LEU A 160 -1.62 16.06 5.95
CA LEU A 160 -1.27 15.06 6.97
C LEU A 160 -0.94 15.68 8.33
N ARG A 161 -0.65 16.98 8.40
CA ARG A 161 -0.40 17.72 9.65
C ARG A 161 -1.69 18.31 10.25
N SER A 162 -2.79 18.31 9.51
CA SER A 162 -4.08 18.84 10.00
C SER A 162 -4.53 18.18 11.31
N ASN A 163 -5.01 19.01 12.23
CA ASN A 163 -5.54 18.56 13.51
C ASN A 163 -6.91 17.90 13.33
N ILE A 164 -7.09 16.76 13.99
CA ILE A 164 -8.37 16.08 14.14
C ILE A 164 -8.78 16.22 15.59
N ASP A 165 -9.93 16.86 15.82
CA ASP A 165 -10.47 17.09 17.17
C ASP A 165 -11.03 15.80 17.80
N THR A 166 -11.24 14.75 17.00
CA THR A 166 -11.70 13.44 17.46
C THR A 166 -10.58 12.68 18.16
N ALA A 167 -10.76 12.46 19.46
CA ALA A 167 -9.88 11.62 20.27
C ALA A 167 -10.04 10.13 19.89
N ILE A 168 -9.20 9.64 18.97
CA ILE A 168 -9.08 8.22 18.67
C ILE A 168 -7.90 7.64 19.42
N SER A 169 -8.17 6.64 20.27
CA SER A 169 -7.20 5.90 21.06
C SER A 169 -7.11 4.43 20.62
N GLY A 170 -6.04 3.74 21.05
CA GLY A 170 -5.79 2.32 20.75
C GLY A 170 -4.64 2.07 19.76
N ASN A 171 -4.30 0.79 19.56
CA ASN A 171 -3.13 0.36 18.79
C ASN A 171 -3.14 0.82 17.32
N ARG A 172 -4.32 1.08 16.74
CA ARG A 172 -4.52 1.61 15.39
C ARG A 172 -5.04 3.06 15.37
N GLY A 173 -4.99 3.74 16.52
CA GLY A 173 -5.54 5.10 16.62
C GLY A 173 -4.86 6.08 15.66
N ASN A 174 -3.55 5.92 15.44
CA ASN A 174 -2.81 6.72 14.47
C ASN A 174 -3.20 6.41 13.02
N ASP A 175 -3.44 5.13 12.69
CA ASP A 175 -3.91 4.73 11.36
C ASP A 175 -5.27 5.38 11.06
N PHE A 176 -6.22 5.30 11.99
CA PHE A 176 -7.55 5.91 11.82
C PHE A 176 -7.51 7.44 11.78
N LYS A 177 -6.63 8.07 12.56
CA LYS A 177 -6.38 9.52 12.43
C LYS A 177 -5.88 9.84 11.03
N GLN A 178 -4.98 9.03 10.49
CA GLN A 178 -4.47 9.25 9.13
C GLN A 178 -5.59 9.14 8.09
N VAL A 179 -6.47 8.13 8.18
CA VAL A 179 -7.66 8.01 7.31
C VAL A 179 -8.55 9.25 7.42
N LEU A 180 -8.83 9.73 8.64
CA LEU A 180 -9.67 10.91 8.83
C LEU A 180 -9.07 12.19 8.23
N ARG A 181 -7.75 12.37 8.29
CA ARG A 181 -7.05 13.48 7.60
C ARG A 181 -7.25 13.39 6.10
N MET A 182 -7.17 12.18 5.53
CA MET A 182 -7.41 11.97 4.11
C MET A 182 -8.87 12.28 3.73
N ILE A 183 -9.84 11.86 4.55
CA ILE A 183 -11.26 12.16 4.28
C ILE A 183 -11.52 13.68 4.33
N LYS A 184 -10.98 14.38 5.34
CA LYS A 184 -11.15 15.82 5.50
C LYS A 184 -10.56 16.63 4.33
N SER A 185 -9.45 16.16 3.77
CA SER A 185 -8.76 16.79 2.64
C SER A 185 -9.25 16.32 1.26
N ALA A 186 -10.34 15.54 1.19
CA ALA A 186 -10.84 15.02 -0.08
C ALA A 186 -11.12 16.16 -1.10
N SER A 187 -11.77 17.24 -0.65
CA SER A 187 -12.07 18.40 -1.50
C SER A 187 -10.83 19.14 -2.01
N GLU A 188 -9.77 19.20 -1.21
CA GLU A 188 -8.49 19.83 -1.60
C GLU A 188 -7.74 18.98 -2.64
N ARG A 189 -7.98 17.66 -2.64
CA ARG A 189 -7.35 16.70 -3.55
C ARG A 189 -8.16 16.41 -4.81
N GLY A 190 -9.35 17.00 -4.96
CA GLY A 190 -10.21 16.80 -6.14
C GLY A 190 -10.73 15.38 -6.31
N VAL A 191 -10.91 14.66 -5.19
CA VAL A 191 -11.46 13.29 -5.09
C VAL A 191 -12.74 13.26 -4.26
#